data_AF-A0A4Y2R674-F1
#
_entry.id   AF-A0A4Y2R674-F1
#
_cell.length_a   1.000
_cell.length_b   1.000
_cell.length_c   1.000
_cell.angle_alpha   90.00
_cell.angle_beta   90.00
_cell.angle_gamma   90.00
#
_symmetry.space_group_name_H-M   'P 1'
#
loop_
_entity.id
_entity.type
_entity.pdbx_description
1 polymer ?
#
loop_
_entity_poly.entity_id
_entity_poly.type
_entity_poly.pdbx_seq_one_letter_code
_entity_poly.pdbx_strand_id
1 'polypeptide(L)'
;MDKLGDAVLDHDTDSIIYASNDKNDPHGNFLGSSPTNWMVKLFLTSPLFTGGPKNYAYRTSKGKTCCKVRGFALNFKNSQTLNFDSIKHLVCALDQNDTISIHDAAKITRDGKKRSYQY
;
A
#
# COMPACT_ATOMS: atom_id res chain seq x y z
N MET A 1 -4.79 -8.61 -14.62
CA MET A 1 -4.23 -9.53 -13.61
C MET A 1 -3.79 -10.85 -14.21
N ASP A 2 -4.54 -11.38 -15.18
CA ASP A 2 -4.31 -12.72 -15.77
C ASP A 2 -2.90 -12.93 -16.36
N LYS A 3 -2.25 -11.87 -16.84
CA LYS A 3 -0.87 -11.95 -17.36
C LYS A 3 0.22 -12.10 -16.29
N LEU A 4 -0.01 -11.59 -15.08
CA LEU A 4 0.96 -11.69 -13.97
C LEU A 4 0.65 -12.89 -13.07
N GLY A 5 -0.61 -13.33 -12.99
CA GLY A 5 -1.03 -14.52 -12.25
C GLY A 5 -0.49 -14.54 -10.83
N ASP A 6 0.18 -15.64 -10.47
CA ASP A 6 0.75 -15.89 -9.14
C ASP A 6 1.91 -14.96 -8.77
N ALA A 7 2.43 -14.16 -9.71
CA ALA A 7 3.46 -13.18 -9.40
C ALA A 7 2.91 -11.96 -8.65
N VAL A 8 1.59 -11.74 -8.65
CA VAL A 8 0.96 -10.60 -7.97
C VAL A 8 1.02 -10.78 -6.45
N LEU A 9 1.66 -9.84 -5.76
CA LEU A 9 1.79 -9.83 -4.30
C LEU A 9 0.69 -8.99 -3.64
N ASP A 10 0.34 -7.86 -4.25
CA ASP A 10 -0.74 -6.98 -3.79
C ASP A 10 -1.23 -6.09 -4.94
N HIS A 11 -2.42 -5.51 -4.81
CA HIS A 11 -2.96 -4.56 -5.77
C HIS A 11 -3.91 -3.55 -5.11
N ASP A 12 -3.91 -2.33 -5.65
CA ASP A 12 -4.92 -1.31 -5.39
C ASP A 12 -5.46 -0.80 -6.74
N THR A 13 -6.34 0.20 -6.66
CA THR A 13 -7.09 0.80 -7.76
C THR A 13 -6.20 1.19 -8.94
N ASP A 14 -5.00 1.71 -8.65
CA ASP A 14 -4.09 2.34 -9.61
C ASP A 14 -2.67 1.77 -9.57
N SER A 15 -2.45 0.68 -8.82
CA SER A 15 -1.12 0.09 -8.64
C SER A 15 -1.17 -1.41 -8.41
N ILE A 16 -0.14 -2.10 -8.90
CA ILE A 16 0.08 -3.54 -8.69
C ILE A 16 1.49 -3.71 -8.15
N ILE A 17 1.65 -4.53 -7.13
CA ILE A 17 2.94 -4.97 -6.61
C ILE A 17 3.08 -6.44 -6.99
N TYR A 18 4.16 -6.80 -7.67
CA TYR A 18 4.39 -8.16 -8.15
C TYR A 18 5.87 -8.53 -8.07
N ALA A 19 6.15 -9.83 -7.98
CA ALA A 19 7.50 -10.39 -8.09
C ALA A 19 7.91 -10.42 -9.57
N SER A 20 8.82 -9.53 -9.96
CA SER A 20 9.38 -9.49 -11.31
C SER A 20 10.38 -10.64 -11.52
N ASN A 21 10.34 -11.28 -12.69
CA ASN A 21 11.34 -12.25 -13.14
C ASN A 21 11.98 -11.84 -14.48
N ASP A 22 11.95 -10.54 -14.78
CA ASP A 22 12.33 -9.85 -16.03
C ASP A 22 11.55 -10.29 -17.29
N LYS A 23 10.94 -11.47 -17.30
CA LYS A 23 10.14 -12.01 -18.42
C LYS A 23 8.66 -11.72 -18.29
N ASN A 24 8.17 -11.58 -17.07
CA ASN A 24 6.77 -11.30 -16.73
C ASN A 24 6.47 -9.79 -16.64
N ASP A 25 7.47 -8.95 -16.90
CA ASP A 25 7.32 -7.52 -16.78
C ASP A 25 6.24 -7.00 -17.75
N PRO A 26 5.24 -6.29 -17.24
CA PRO A 26 4.25 -5.59 -18.03
C PRO A 26 4.87 -4.66 -19.07
N HIS A 27 4.87 -5.07 -20.34
CA HIS A 27 5.05 -4.15 -21.46
C HIS A 27 3.68 -3.54 -21.82
N GLY A 28 3.44 -2.29 -21.45
CA GLY A 28 2.22 -1.55 -21.77
C GLY A 28 1.18 -1.46 -20.64
N ASN A 29 -0.01 -0.94 -20.96
CA ASN A 29 -1.02 -0.54 -19.97
C ASN A 29 -1.73 -1.75 -19.34
N PHE A 30 -1.45 -2.03 -18.06
CA PHE A 30 -1.99 -3.19 -17.31
C PHE A 30 -3.21 -2.88 -16.44
N LEU A 31 -3.50 -1.60 -16.22
CA LEU A 31 -4.64 -1.10 -15.46
C LEU A 31 -5.52 -0.31 -16.42
N GLY A 32 -6.78 -0.73 -16.60
CA GLY A 32 -7.66 -0.35 -17.71
C GLY A 32 -7.58 1.11 -18.17
N SER A 33 -7.43 1.29 -19.49
CA SER A 33 -7.86 2.47 -20.26
C SER A 33 -7.59 3.85 -19.65
N SER A 34 -6.35 4.14 -19.26
CA SER A 34 -5.89 5.53 -19.14
C SER A 34 -4.72 5.72 -20.13
N PRO A 35 -4.75 6.70 -21.07
CA PRO A 35 -3.75 6.82 -22.14
C PRO A 35 -2.39 7.34 -21.67
N THR A 36 -2.14 7.35 -20.37
CA THR A 36 -1.06 8.12 -19.78
C THR A 36 0.04 7.17 -19.30
N ASN A 37 1.17 7.24 -20.00
CA ASN A 37 2.42 6.49 -19.87
C ASN A 37 3.16 6.66 -18.51
N TRP A 38 2.49 6.68 -17.36
CA TRP A 38 3.12 6.94 -16.05
C TRP A 38 3.32 5.69 -15.21
N MET A 39 3.46 4.51 -15.83
CA MET A 39 3.75 3.29 -15.08
C MET A 39 5.20 3.36 -14.53
N VAL A 40 5.34 3.84 -13.30
CA VAL A 40 6.63 3.91 -12.61
C VAL A 40 6.96 2.54 -12.05
N LYS A 41 7.86 1.81 -12.71
CA LYS A 41 8.42 0.57 -12.14
C LYS A 41 9.35 0.93 -10.98
N LEU A 42 9.05 0.38 -9.81
CA LEU A 42 9.88 0.49 -8.61
C LEU A 42 10.47 -0.87 -8.29
N PHE A 43 11.77 -0.90 -8.04
CA PHE A 43 12.45 -2.08 -7.51
C PHE A 43 12.50 -2.00 -5.99
N LEU A 44 12.20 -3.09 -5.31
CA LEU A 44 12.23 -3.19 -3.86
C LEU A 44 13.56 -3.77 -3.39
N THR A 45 14.11 -3.25 -2.29
CA THR A 45 15.33 -3.79 -1.63
C THR A 45 15.02 -4.74 -0.49
N SER A 46 13.78 -4.78 -0.04
CA SER A 46 13.29 -5.66 1.02
C SER A 46 12.08 -6.45 0.54
N PRO A 47 11.73 -7.55 1.22
CA PRO A 47 10.41 -8.15 1.08
C PRO A 47 9.30 -7.11 1.26
N LEU A 48 8.17 -7.33 0.59
CA LEU A 48 6.92 -6.65 0.87
C LEU A 48 6.38 -7.19 2.19
N PHE A 49 6.05 -6.30 3.13
CA PHE A 49 5.33 -6.66 4.34
C PHE A 49 3.86 -6.28 4.15
N THR A 50 2.97 -7.27 4.13
CA THR A 50 1.53 -7.06 3.98
C THR A 50 0.78 -7.72 5.12
N GLY A 51 -0.14 -6.96 5.71
CA GLY A 51 -1.16 -7.44 6.66
C GLY A 51 -2.54 -7.56 6.01
N GLY A 52 -2.62 -7.51 4.67
CA GLY A 52 -3.86 -7.58 3.90
C GLY A 52 -4.19 -6.29 3.13
N PRO A 53 -5.40 -6.21 2.53
CA PRO A 53 -5.75 -5.14 1.60
C PRO A 53 -5.58 -3.74 2.20
N LYS A 54 -4.77 -2.90 1.53
CA LYS A 54 -4.45 -1.52 1.94
C LYS A 54 -3.70 -1.41 3.29
N ASN A 55 -3.03 -2.49 3.70
CA ASN A 55 -2.18 -2.55 4.88
C ASN A 55 -0.83 -3.18 4.51
N TYR A 56 0.07 -2.38 3.93
CA TYR A 56 1.37 -2.87 3.45
C TYR A 56 2.48 -1.83 3.59
N ALA A 57 3.73 -2.31 3.63
CA ALA A 57 4.92 -1.48 3.61
C ALA A 57 6.03 -2.09 2.75
N TYR A 58 6.78 -1.22 2.08
CA TYR A 58 7.92 -1.62 1.26
C TYR A 58 9.04 -0.56 1.29
N ARG A 59 10.26 -1.00 0.96
CA ARG A 59 11.42 -0.12 0.74
C ARG A 59 11.92 -0.31 -0.69
N THR A 60 12.11 0.80 -1.38
CA THR A 60 12.62 0.83 -2.76
C THR A 60 14.15 0.77 -2.80
N SER A 61 14.71 0.42 -3.96
CA SER A 61 16.15 0.46 -4.23
C SER A 61 16.76 1.84 -4.11
N LYS A 62 15.96 2.90 -4.22
CA LYS A 62 16.39 4.29 -4.00
C LYS A 62 16.31 4.71 -2.53
N GLY A 63 16.12 3.78 -1.60
CA GLY A 63 16.02 4.03 -0.16
C GLY A 63 14.70 4.62 0.31
N LYS A 64 13.78 4.99 -0.60
CA LYS A 64 12.45 5.49 -0.21
C LYS A 64 11.61 4.35 0.38
N THR A 65 10.99 4.61 1.52
CA THR A 65 10.00 3.74 2.14
C THR A 65 8.58 4.21 1.80
N CYS A 66 7.66 3.27 1.68
CA CYS A 66 6.23 3.53 1.60
C CYS A 66 5.53 2.70 2.67
N CYS A 67 4.50 3.28 3.27
CA CYS A 67 3.62 2.65 4.23
C CYS A 67 2.19 3.01 3.85
N LYS A 68 1.30 2.04 3.84
CA LYS A 68 -0.13 2.24 3.62
C LYS A 68 -0.88 1.46 4.67
N VAL A 69 -1.66 2.17 5.49
CA VAL A 69 -2.45 1.57 6.58
C VAL A 69 -3.85 2.14 6.51
N ARG A 70 -4.84 1.29 6.27
CA ARG A 70 -6.24 1.72 6.14
C ARG A 70 -6.77 2.17 7.51
N GLY A 71 -7.51 3.27 7.51
CA GLY A 71 -8.18 3.78 8.71
C GLY A 71 -7.37 4.79 9.52
N PHE A 72 -6.09 4.98 9.18
CA PHE A 72 -5.22 5.97 9.80
C PHE A 72 -4.81 7.04 8.79
N ALA A 73 -4.76 8.30 9.23
CA ALA A 73 -4.14 9.35 8.44
C ALA A 73 -2.62 9.24 8.57
N LEU A 74 -1.90 9.12 7.45
CA LEU A 74 -0.43 9.12 7.45
C LEU A 74 0.11 10.56 7.39
N ASN A 75 -0.31 11.39 8.33
CA ASN A 75 0.29 12.70 8.54
C ASN A 75 1.72 12.55 9.12
N PHE A 76 2.49 13.63 9.15
CA PHE A 76 3.89 13.61 9.59
C PHE A 76 4.09 12.97 10.97
N LYS A 77 3.18 13.26 11.92
CA LYS A 77 3.24 12.73 13.29
C LYS A 77 2.96 11.23 13.30
N ASN A 78 1.84 10.81 12.71
CA ASN A 78 1.46 9.40 12.66
C ASN A 78 2.47 8.58 11.84
N SER A 79 3.09 9.15 10.81
CA SER A 79 4.11 8.47 10.01
C SER A 79 5.44 8.28 10.75
N GLN A 80 5.68 8.96 11.88
CA GLN A 80 6.82 8.62 12.74
C GLN A 80 6.61 7.26 13.42
N THR A 81 5.36 6.91 13.75
CA THR A 81 5.02 5.66 14.42
C THR A 81 4.59 4.58 13.43
N LEU A 82 3.64 4.86 12.54
CA LEU A 82 3.20 3.99 11.44
C LEU A 82 4.11 4.17 10.23
N ASN A 83 5.25 3.50 10.28
CA ASN A 83 6.27 3.49 9.23
C ASN A 83 6.61 2.06 8.78
N PHE A 84 7.54 1.95 7.83
CA PHE A 84 8.01 0.67 7.30
C PHE A 84 8.48 -0.31 8.39
N ASP A 85 9.28 0.15 9.34
CA ASP A 85 9.84 -0.70 10.38
C ASP A 85 8.76 -1.19 11.35
N SER A 86 7.78 -0.34 11.64
CA SER A 86 6.64 -0.69 12.50
C SER A 86 5.71 -1.76 11.87
N ILE A 87 5.42 -1.65 10.56
CA ILE A 87 4.60 -2.64 9.85
C ILE A 87 5.38 -3.95 9.68
N LYS A 88 6.67 -3.85 9.37
CA LYS A 88 7.56 -5.02 9.35
C LYS A 88 7.54 -5.73 10.70
N HIS A 89 7.64 -5.00 11.81
CA HIS A 89 7.57 -5.58 13.14
C HIS A 89 6.25 -6.32 13.35
N LEU A 90 5.11 -5.67 13.13
CA LEU A 90 3.79 -6.28 13.31
C LEU A 90 3.57 -7.53 12.45
N VAL A 91 4.03 -7.53 11.20
CA VAL A 91 3.86 -8.67 10.29
C VAL A 91 4.78 -9.83 10.66
N CYS A 92 5.98 -9.54 11.18
CA CYS A 92 6.96 -10.56 11.55
C CYS A 92 6.87 -11.00 13.02
N ALA A 93 6.15 -10.26 13.86
CA ALA A 93 5.95 -10.61 15.26
C ALA A 93 5.15 -11.89 15.38
N LEU A 94 5.54 -12.75 16.32
CA LEU A 94 4.80 -13.96 16.68
C LEU A 94 3.71 -13.68 17.73
N ASP A 95 3.73 -12.49 18.33
CA ASP A 95 2.74 -12.07 19.32
C ASP A 95 1.54 -11.42 18.63
N GLN A 96 0.40 -12.11 18.70
CA GLN A 96 -0.87 -11.66 18.11
C GLN A 96 -1.51 -10.50 18.88
N ASN A 97 -1.03 -10.19 20.08
CA ASN A 97 -1.51 -9.07 20.88
C ASN A 97 -0.67 -7.80 20.70
N ASP A 98 0.39 -7.82 19.89
CA ASP A 98 1.19 -6.63 19.65
C ASP A 98 0.35 -5.57 18.92
N THR A 99 0.39 -4.34 19.42
CA THR A 99 -0.44 -3.24 18.93
C THR A 99 0.33 -1.93 18.89
N ILE A 100 0.09 -1.15 17.85
CA ILE A 100 0.62 0.21 17.72
C ILE A 100 -0.50 1.20 18.03
N SER A 101 -0.37 1.91 19.15
CA SER A 101 -1.31 2.96 19.54
C SER A 101 -1.00 4.27 18.81
N ILE A 102 -2.01 4.84 18.14
CA ILE A 102 -1.90 6.10 17.41
C ILE A 102 -2.88 7.13 18.00
N HIS A 103 -2.33 8.27 18.44
CA HIS A 103 -3.11 9.38 18.97
C HIS A 103 -3.20 10.52 17.96
N ASP A 104 -4.30 10.56 17.21
CA ASP A 104 -4.54 11.54 16.15
C ASP A 104 -5.55 12.61 16.58
N ALA A 105 -5.04 13.70 17.18
CA ALA A 105 -5.86 14.83 17.60
C ALA A 105 -6.47 15.61 16.43
N ALA A 106 -5.91 15.47 15.21
CA ALA A 106 -6.35 16.16 14.00
C ALA A 106 -6.96 15.18 12.99
N LYS A 107 -7.65 14.15 13.49
CA LYS A 107 -8.27 13.11 12.66
C LYS A 107 -9.23 13.73 11.66
N ILE A 108 -8.99 13.48 10.38
CA ILE A 108 -9.90 13.86 9.30
C ILE A 108 -11.12 12.94 9.35
N THR A 109 -12.31 13.53 9.53
CA THR A 109 -13.59 12.83 9.50
C THR A 109 -14.43 13.32 8.33
N ARG A 110 -15.20 12.44 7.69
CA ARG A 110 -16.19 12.86 6.69
C ARG A 110 -17.45 13.36 7.40
N ASP A 111 -18.02 14.46 6.92
CA ASP A 111 -19.37 14.87 7.34
C ASP A 111 -20.38 13.80 6.87
N GLY A 112 -21.23 13.35 7.77
CA GLY A 112 -22.16 12.24 7.59
C GLY A 112 -23.46 12.62 6.88
N LYS A 113 -23.61 13.86 6.39
CA LYS A 113 -24.82 14.28 5.68
C LYS A 113 -25.08 13.36 4.48
N LYS A 114 -26.16 12.57 4.59
CA LYS A 114 -26.63 11.62 3.57
C LYS A 114 -26.78 12.36 2.25
N ARG A 115 -26.13 11.86 1.20
CA ARG A 115 -26.50 12.21 -0.17
C ARG A 115 -27.88 11.62 -0.42
N SER A 116 -28.94 12.42 -0.30
CA SER A 116 -30.24 12.06 -0.84
C SER A 116 -30.11 12.08 -2.35
N TYR A 117 -29.92 10.91 -2.95
CA TYR A 117 -30.15 10.74 -4.38
C TYR A 117 -31.67 10.85 -4.57
N GLN A 118 -32.13 12.00 -5.08
CA GLN A 118 -33.46 12.05 -5.69
C GLN A 118 -33.32 11.44 -7.09
N TYR A 119 -34.07 10.36 -7.31
CA TYR A 119 -34.29 9.77 -8.62
C TYR A 119 -35.32 10.59 -9.39
#